data_AF-A0A4R9WVK6-F1
#
_entry.id   AF-A0A4R9WVK6-F1
#
_cell.length_a   1.000
_cell.length_b   1.000
_cell.length_c   1.000
_cell.angle_alpha   90.00
_cell.angle_beta   90.00
_cell.angle_gamma   90.00
#
_symmetry.space_group_name_H-M   'P 1'
#
loop_
_entity.id
_entity.type
_entity.pdbx_description
1 polymer ?
#
loop_
_entity_poly.entity_id
_entity_poly.type
_entity_poly.pdbx_seq_one_letter_code
_entity_poly.pdbx_strand_id
1 'polypeptide(L)' 'MIVEMRIYHCAPTRLPALLDRFTSTTLGFFEKHGIEQIGFWTTLIGP' A
#
# COMPACT_ATOMS: atom_id res chain seq x y z
N MET A 1 20.71 -0.72 -3.92
CA MET A 1 19.38 -0.60 -3.30
C MET A 1 18.43 -0.03 -4.34
N ILE A 2 17.38 -0.77 -4.71
CA ILE A 2 16.34 -0.31 -5.64
C ILE A 2 15.12 0.03 -4.79
N VAL A 3 14.46 1.15 -5.09
CA VAL A 3 13.26 1.60 -4.38
C VAL A 3 12.15 1.80 -5.40
N GLU A 4 10.97 1.26 -5.11
CA GLU A 4 9.77 1.41 -5.93
C GLU A 4 8.71 2.22 -5.15
N MET A 5 8.13 3.23 -5.79
CA MET A 5 6.99 4.00 -5.25
C MET A 5 5.70 3.54 -5.93
N ARG A 6 4.71 3.16 -5.12
CA ARG A 6 3.42 2.65 -5.62
C ARG A 6 2.29 3.55 -5.13
N ILE A 7 1.57 4.15 -6.08
CA ILE A 7 0.44 5.05 -5.79
C ILE A 7 -0.86 4.38 -6.26
N TYR A 8 -1.82 4.24 -5.35
CA TYR A 8 -3.13 3.65 -5.63
C TYR A 8 -4.22 4.73 -5.61
N HIS A 9 -4.86 4.95 -6.76
CA HIS A 9 -6.06 5.78 -6.84
C HIS A 9 -7.27 4.92 -6.52
N CYS A 10 -7.93 5.24 -5.40
CA CYS A 10 -9.09 4.50 -4.96
C CYS A 10 -10.37 5.06 -5.59
N ALA A 11 -11.32 4.19 -5.89
CA ALA A 11 -12.70 4.62 -6.08
C ALA A 11 -13.21 5.29 -4.78
N PRO A 12 -14.22 6.18 -4.87
CA PRO A 12 -14.80 6.83 -3.70
C PRO A 12 -15.14 5.82 -2.60
N THR A 13 -14.87 6.18 -1.34
CA THR A 13 -15.13 5.37 -0.12
C THR A 13 -14.38 4.04 0.00
N ARG A 14 -13.53 3.65 -0.96
CA ARG A 14 -12.83 2.35 -0.95
C ARG A 14 -11.47 2.33 -0.25
N LEU A 15 -10.97 3.48 0.22
CA LEU A 15 -9.69 3.55 0.92
C LEU A 15 -9.60 2.62 2.15
N PRO A 16 -10.60 2.54 3.05
CA PRO A 16 -10.54 1.62 4.19
C PRO A 16 -10.36 0.16 3.77
N ALA A 17 -11.11 -0.29 2.76
CA ALA A 17 -10.99 -1.65 2.23
C ALA A 17 -9.62 -1.93 1.60
N LEU A 18 -8.97 -0.93 1.01
CA LEU A 18 -7.60 -1.05 0.51
C LEU A 18 -6.61 -1.22 1.67
N LEU A 19 -6.73 -0.40 2.72
CA LEU A 19 -5.87 -0.49 3.91
C LEU A 19 -6.02 -1.86 4.60
N ASP A 20 -7.25 -2.33 4.76
CA ASP A 20 -7.53 -3.67 5.31
C ASP A 20 -6.81 -4.75 4.52
N ARG A 21 -6.90 -4.74 3.18
CA ARG A 21 -6.20 -5.70 2.30
C ARG A 21 -4.69 -5.68 2.48
N PHE A 22 -4.11 -4.50 2.71
CA PHE A 22 -2.67 -4.39 2.96
C PHE A 22 -2.31 -5.10 4.26
N THR A 23 -2.98 -4.74 5.35
CA THR A 23 -2.71 -5.30 6.67
C THR A 23 -3.05 -6.80 6.79
N SER A 24 -4.09 -7.28 6.11
CA SER A 24 -4.57 -8.65 6.25
C SER A 24 -3.87 -9.67 5.35
N THR A 25 -3.33 -9.24 4.21
CA THR A 25 -2.97 -10.18 3.14
C THR A 25 -1.76 -9.75 2.33
N THR A 26 -1.69 -8.49 1.91
CA THR A 26 -0.68 -8.06 0.92
C THR A 26 0.73 -8.10 1.49
N LEU A 27 0.91 -7.73 2.75
CA LEU A 27 2.24 -7.72 3.38
C LEU A 27 2.85 -9.12 3.48
N GLY A 28 2.02 -10.17 3.69
CA GLY A 28 2.50 -11.56 3.66
C GLY A 28 2.99 -12.00 2.27
N PHE A 29 2.37 -11.50 1.20
CA PHE A 29 2.90 -11.72 -0.15
C PHE A 29 4.21 -10.97 -0.38
N PHE A 30 4.36 -9.76 0.14
CA PHE A 30 5.60 -9.00 0.02
C PHE A 30 6.76 -9.71 0.70
N GLU A 31 6.54 -10.21 1.92
CA GLU A 31 7.51 -11.02 2.65
C GLU A 31 7.91 -12.27 1.86
N LYS A 32 6.93 -13.02 1.32
CA LYS A 32 7.18 -14.19 0.47
C LYS A 32 8.08 -13.89 -0.73
N HIS A 33 8.01 -12.68 -1.27
CA HIS A 33 8.77 -12.25 -2.44
C HIS A 33 10.01 -11.40 -2.10
N GLY A 34 10.36 -11.26 -0.82
CA GLY A 34 11.52 -10.48 -0.39
C GLY A 34 11.39 -8.97 -0.62
N ILE A 35 10.16 -8.45 -0.63
CA ILE A 35 9.88 -7.02 -0.77
C ILE A 35 9.82 -6.39 0.61
N GLU A 36 10.79 -5.53 0.91
CA GLU A 36 10.85 -4.78 2.18
C GLU A 36 10.09 -3.45 2.06
N GLN A 37 9.26 -3.14 3.06
CA GLN A 37 8.47 -1.90 3.08
C GLN A 37 9.28 -0.75 3.70
N ILE A 38 9.35 0.38 3.00
CA ILE A 38 10.00 1.60 3.51
C ILE A 38 9.00 2.50 4.25
N GLY A 39 7.75 2.56 3.79
CA GLY A 39 6.70 3.35 4.42
C GLY A 39 5.36 3.28 3.70
N PHE A 40 4.29 3.69 4.40
CA PHE A 40 2.93 3.81 3.89
C PHE A 40 2.31 5.12 4.35
N TRP A 41 1.54 5.77 3.48
CA TRP A 41 0.83 6.99 3.79
C TRP A 41 -0.42 7.13 2.91
N THR A 42 -1.34 7.97 3.36
CA THR A 42 -2.52 8.40 2.59
C THR A 42 -2.41 9.88 2.28
N THR A 43 -2.81 10.30 1.09
CA THR A 43 -2.83 11.72 0.71
C THR A 43 -3.93 12.45 1.47
N LEU A 44 -3.55 13.44 2.29
CA LEU A 44 -4.50 14.29 3.01
C LEU A 44 -4.98 15.47 2.15
N ILE A 45 -4.09 16.04 1.33
CA ILE A 45 -4.35 17.20 0.48
C ILE A 45 -3.66 17.00 -0.88
N GLY A 46 -4.37 17.26 -1.98
CA GLY A 46 -3.88 17.11 -3.35
C GLY A 46 -4.14 15.72 -3.96
N PRO A 47 -3.83 15.54 -5.26
CA PRO A 47 -3.62 14.22 -5.87
C PRO A 47 -2.20 13.68 -5.59
#